data_AF-A0A356UCH0-F1
#
_entry.id   AF-A0A356UCH0-F1
#
_cell.length_a   1.000
_cell.length_b   1.000
_cell.length_c   1.000
_cell.angle_alpha   90.00
_cell.angle_beta   90.00
_cell.angle_gamma   90.00
#
_symmetry.space_group_name_H-M   'P 1'
#
loop_
_entity.id
_entity.type
_entity.pdbx_description
1 polymer ?
#
loop_
_entity_poly.entity_id
_entity_poly.type
_entity_poly.pdbx_seq_one_letter_code
_entity_poly.pdbx_strand_id
1 'polypeptide(L)'
;MLVGVLFYFLLLYIIAVAFVDSSFLEGLISINHRQNAQAFEMAEGGVLVGVEQIYAILESDYSHSQDIPTELILSKKEWILHESGKEMGFSLENPKCTYVNGGKCHFKFTSKGVSLPAQKSLVAEVQVQFLDIYKIATDGGLVFDRREFIPPAKIISLQYKR
;
A
#
# COMPACT_ATOMS: atom_id res chain seq x y z
N MET A 1 1.07 -26.25 -61.59
CA MET A 1 1.75 -26.80 -60.40
C MET A 1 2.50 -25.71 -59.62
N LEU A 2 3.33 -24.89 -60.28
CA LEU A 2 4.11 -23.80 -59.66
C LEU A 2 3.27 -22.73 -58.92
N VAL A 3 2.10 -22.36 -59.47
CA VAL A 3 1.17 -21.41 -58.82
C VAL A 3 0.60 -21.94 -57.50
N GLY A 4 0.29 -23.24 -57.43
CA GLY A 4 -0.21 -23.86 -56.19
C GLY A 4 0.87 -23.97 -55.12
N VAL A 5 2.12 -24.22 -55.53
CA VAL A 5 3.29 -24.22 -54.64
C VAL A 5 3.56 -22.81 -54.11
N LEU A 6 3.50 -21.79 -54.96
CA LEU A 6 3.62 -20.38 -54.56
C LEU A 6 2.52 -19.98 -53.57
N PHE A 7 1.27 -20.37 -53.83
CA PHE A 7 0.16 -20.13 -52.91
C PHE A 7 0.38 -20.82 -51.56
N TYR A 8 0.87 -22.06 -51.56
CA TYR A 8 1.16 -22.80 -50.35
C TYR A 8 2.27 -22.14 -49.52
N PHE A 9 3.37 -21.70 -50.15
CA PHE A 9 4.43 -20.97 -49.46
C PHE A 9 3.97 -19.61 -48.94
N LEU A 10 3.14 -18.88 -49.70
CA LEU A 10 2.55 -17.62 -49.25
C LEU A 10 1.66 -17.84 -48.03
N LEU A 11 0.85 -18.90 -48.03
CA LEU A 11 -0.04 -19.23 -46.92
C LEU A 11 0.74 -19.62 -45.67
N LEU A 12 1.79 -20.44 -45.80
CA LEU A 12 2.71 -20.74 -44.69
C LEU A 12 3.42 -19.50 -44.16
N TYR A 13 3.83 -18.59 -45.04
CA TYR A 13 4.47 -17.33 -44.66
C TYR A 13 3.51 -16.44 -43.83
N ILE A 14 2.26 -16.27 -44.29
CA ILE A 14 1.25 -15.49 -43.56
C ILE A 14 0.99 -16.11 -42.17
N ILE A 15 0.86 -17.44 -42.10
CA ILE A 15 0.68 -18.15 -40.83
C ILE A 15 1.87 -17.93 -39.90
N ALA A 16 3.10 -18.07 -40.40
CA ALA A 16 4.30 -17.88 -39.59
C ALA A 16 4.40 -16.46 -39.04
N VAL A 17 4.12 -15.44 -39.86
CA VAL A 17 4.12 -14.03 -39.43
C VAL A 17 3.06 -13.79 -38.35
N ALA A 18 1.84 -14.30 -38.55
CA ALA A 18 0.76 -14.15 -37.57
C ALA A 18 1.09 -14.81 -36.21
N PHE A 19 1.77 -15.96 -36.20
CA PHE A 19 2.22 -16.60 -34.97
C PHE A 19 3.32 -15.82 -34.24
N VAL A 20 4.25 -15.21 -34.98
CA VAL A 20 5.30 -14.36 -34.40
C VAL A 20 4.69 -13.13 -33.74
N ASP A 21 3.75 -12.46 -34.42
CA ASP A 21 3.07 -11.28 -33.88
C ASP A 21 2.23 -11.61 -32.64
N SER A 22 1.54 -12.76 -32.65
CA SER A 22 0.76 -13.22 -31.50
C SER A 22 1.64 -13.54 -30.29
N SER A 23 2.77 -14.22 -30.50
CA SER A 23 3.73 -14.55 -29.44
C SER A 23 4.36 -13.29 -28.83
N PHE A 24 4.64 -12.28 -29.66
CA PHE A 24 5.14 -10.99 -29.21
C PHE A 24 4.10 -10.25 -28.35
N LEU A 25 2.83 -10.23 -28.77
CA LEU A 25 1.73 -9.63 -28.00
C LEU A 25 1.51 -10.35 -26.66
N GLU A 26 1.50 -11.68 -26.65
CA GLU A 26 1.40 -12.46 -25.41
C GLU A 26 2.56 -12.15 -24.45
N GLY A 27 3.77 -12.02 -24.97
CA GLY A 27 4.94 -11.60 -24.20
C GLY A 27 4.76 -10.23 -23.56
N LEU A 28 4.27 -9.25 -24.31
CA LEU A 28 3.99 -7.90 -23.78
C LEU A 28 2.88 -7.90 -22.71
N ILE A 29 1.80 -8.65 -22.94
CA ILE A 29 0.69 -8.79 -21.98
C ILE A 29 1.20 -9.42 -20.68
N SER A 30 2.01 -10.47 -20.77
CA SER A 30 2.59 -11.15 -19.61
C SER A 30 3.50 -10.21 -18.79
N ILE A 31 4.37 -9.44 -19.46
CA ILE A 31 5.23 -8.45 -18.79
C ILE A 31 4.40 -7.39 -18.08
N ASN A 32 3.38 -6.86 -18.75
CA ASN A 32 2.50 -5.85 -18.18
C ASN A 32 1.69 -6.39 -16.99
N HIS A 33 1.20 -7.63 -17.08
CA HIS A 33 0.50 -8.26 -15.96
C HIS A 33 1.44 -8.44 -14.76
N ARG A 34 2.68 -8.88 -14.99
CA ARG A 34 3.67 -9.02 -13.91
C ARG A 34 4.00 -7.68 -13.26
N GLN A 35 4.22 -6.63 -14.04
CA GLN A 35 4.50 -5.29 -13.52
C GLN A 35 3.32 -4.74 -12.71
N ASN A 36 2.08 -4.96 -13.17
CA ASN A 36 0.89 -4.58 -12.42
C ASN A 36 0.77 -5.32 -11.09
N ALA A 37 1.05 -6.63 -11.06
CA ALA A 37 1.05 -7.41 -9.83
C ALA A 37 2.13 -6.92 -8.85
N GLN A 38 3.36 -6.70 -9.33
CA GLN A 38 4.45 -6.18 -8.51
C GLN A 38 4.14 -4.78 -7.93
N ALA A 39 3.59 -3.87 -8.74
CA ALA A 39 3.20 -2.55 -8.24
C ALA A 39 2.09 -2.65 -7.18
N PHE A 40 1.19 -3.64 -7.28
CA PHE A 40 0.17 -3.90 -6.27
C PHE A 40 0.77 -4.46 -4.98
N GLU A 41 1.64 -5.46 -5.06
CA GLU A 41 2.34 -6.04 -3.92
C GLU A 41 3.17 -4.97 -3.17
N MET A 42 3.80 -4.06 -3.90
CA MET A 42 4.51 -2.92 -3.29
C MET A 42 3.56 -1.98 -2.54
N ALA A 43 2.38 -1.71 -3.08
CA ALA A 43 1.37 -0.88 -2.40
C ALA A 43 0.84 -1.58 -1.13
N GLU A 44 0.63 -2.91 -1.16
CA GLU A 44 0.25 -3.68 0.02
C GLU A 44 1.34 -3.68 1.08
N GLY A 45 2.60 -3.89 0.68
CA GLY A 45 3.75 -3.78 1.56
C GLY A 45 3.83 -2.40 2.23
N GLY A 46 3.55 -1.34 1.48
CA GLY A 46 3.45 0.01 2.05
C GLY A 46 2.31 0.17 3.04
N VAL A 47 1.14 -0.43 2.80
CA VAL A 47 0.04 -0.42 3.79
C VAL A 47 0.48 -1.05 5.10
N LEU A 48 1.16 -2.20 5.06
CA LEU A 48 1.66 -2.86 6.26
C LEU A 48 2.69 -2.00 7.00
N VAL A 49 3.64 -1.39 6.28
CA VAL A 49 4.61 -0.46 6.88
C VAL A 49 3.91 0.76 7.49
N GLY A 50 2.88 1.28 6.82
CA GLY A 50 2.09 2.40 7.34
C GLY A 50 1.36 2.06 8.63
N VAL A 51 0.80 0.85 8.75
CA VAL A 51 0.19 0.35 9.99
C VAL A 51 1.18 0.37 11.15
N GLU A 52 2.38 -0.17 10.94
CA GLU A 52 3.44 -0.20 11.96
C GLU A 52 3.91 1.21 12.34
N GLN A 53 4.08 2.11 11.36
CA GLN A 53 4.47 3.50 11.64
C GLN A 53 3.40 4.27 12.41
N ILE A 54 2.11 4.05 12.12
CA ILE A 54 1.03 4.65 12.90
C ILE A 54 1.15 4.25 14.37
N TYR A 55 1.30 2.95 14.64
CA TYR A 55 1.43 2.45 15.99
C TYR A 55 2.67 3.03 16.69
N ALA A 56 3.83 3.00 16.02
CA ALA A 56 5.08 3.50 16.57
C ALA A 56 5.01 4.99 16.94
N ILE A 57 4.44 5.84 16.09
CA ILE A 57 4.29 7.29 16.37
C ILE A 57 3.33 7.52 17.53
N LEU A 58 2.20 6.80 17.56
CA LEU A 58 1.23 6.93 18.66
C LEU A 58 1.86 6.53 20.00
N GLU A 59 2.56 5.40 20.02
CA GLU A 59 3.23 4.89 21.22
C GLU A 59 4.36 5.82 21.68
N SER A 60 5.18 6.37 20.78
CA SER A 60 6.30 7.23 21.16
C SER A 60 5.86 8.64 21.55
N ASP A 61 4.97 9.25 20.77
CA ASP A 61 4.73 10.70 20.83
C ASP A 61 3.42 11.04 21.54
N TYR A 62 2.46 10.09 21.62
CA TYR A 62 1.10 10.35 22.10
C TYR A 62 0.67 9.48 23.29
N SER A 63 1.54 8.63 23.84
CA SER A 63 1.23 7.84 25.06
C SER A 63 1.00 8.69 26.31
N HIS A 64 1.50 9.93 26.35
CA HIS A 64 1.27 10.84 27.48
C HIS A 64 0.40 12.04 27.11
N SER A 65 -0.28 11.98 25.96
CA SER A 65 -1.20 13.01 25.50
C SER A 65 -2.63 12.49 25.49
N GLN A 66 -3.58 13.30 25.96
CA GLN A 66 -5.01 13.01 25.80
C GLN A 66 -5.46 13.21 24.35
N ASP A 67 -4.83 14.11 23.62
CA ASP A 67 -5.22 14.46 22.26
C ASP A 67 -4.68 13.43 21.26
N ILE A 68 -5.56 12.99 20.35
CA ILE A 68 -5.18 12.20 19.18
C ILE A 68 -4.91 13.17 18.03
N PRO A 69 -3.76 13.09 17.36
CA PRO A 69 -3.40 14.03 16.31
C PRO A 69 -4.28 13.88 15.07
N THR A 70 -4.61 15.00 14.44
CA THR A 70 -5.37 15.03 13.18
C THR A 70 -4.57 14.42 12.02
N GLU A 71 -3.24 14.49 12.07
CA GLU A 71 -2.34 13.93 11.05
C GLU A 71 -1.05 13.43 11.72
N LEU A 72 -0.61 12.23 11.34
CA LEU A 72 0.65 11.65 11.78
C LEU A 72 1.73 11.94 10.73
N ILE A 73 2.82 12.56 11.17
CA ILE A 73 3.93 12.90 10.28
C ILE A 73 4.89 11.73 10.21
N LEU A 74 4.96 11.08 9.05
CA LEU A 74 5.89 9.97 8.83
C LEU A 74 7.33 10.49 8.68
N SER A 75 8.27 9.85 9.37
CA SER A 75 9.71 10.16 9.30
C SER A 75 10.33 9.76 7.96
N LYS A 76 9.81 8.69 7.34
CA LYS A 76 10.19 8.21 6.02
C LYS A 76 8.92 7.99 5.20
N LYS A 77 8.93 8.48 3.95
CA LYS A 77 7.77 8.42 3.05
C LYS A 77 7.99 7.56 1.82
N GLU A 78 9.22 7.20 1.50
CA GLU A 78 9.55 6.48 0.27
C GLU A 78 10.52 5.34 0.55
N TRP A 79 10.25 4.19 -0.08
CA TRP A 79 11.07 3.00 -0.02
C TRP A 79 11.33 2.56 -1.44
N ILE A 80 12.59 2.65 -1.86
CA ILE A 80 13.05 2.24 -3.18
C ILE A 80 13.82 0.93 -3.02
N LEU A 81 13.42 -0.05 -3.81
CA LEU A 81 14.02 -1.38 -3.93
C LEU A 81 14.65 -1.46 -5.31
N HIS A 82 15.98 -1.56 -5.33
CA HIS A 82 16.71 -1.85 -6.56
C HIS A 82 16.83 -3.37 -6.71
N GLU A 83 15.86 -3.99 -7.38
CA GLU A 83 15.91 -5.40 -7.73
C GLU A 83 16.18 -5.56 -9.22
N SER A 84 17.28 -6.25 -9.56
CA SER A 84 17.61 -6.67 -10.92
C SER A 84 17.55 -5.55 -11.99
N GLY A 85 17.98 -4.33 -11.64
CA GLY A 85 18.00 -3.18 -12.54
C GLY A 85 16.65 -2.53 -12.82
N LYS A 86 15.60 -2.91 -12.07
CA LYS A 86 14.28 -2.26 -12.12
C LYS A 86 14.04 -1.51 -10.81
N GLU A 87 13.61 -0.26 -10.94
CA GLU A 87 13.15 0.52 -9.80
C GLU A 87 11.76 0.03 -9.40
N MET A 88 11.69 -0.60 -8.23
CA MET A 88 10.45 -0.94 -7.55
C MET A 88 10.42 -0.22 -6.21
N GLY A 89 9.24 -0.06 -5.64
CA GLY A 89 9.14 0.60 -4.36
C GLY A 89 7.74 1.05 -4.03
N PHE A 90 7.61 1.73 -2.92
CA PHE A 90 6.36 2.36 -2.54
C PHE A 90 6.58 3.70 -1.84
N SER A 91 5.55 4.52 -1.85
CA SER A 91 5.48 5.74 -1.07
C SER A 91 4.22 5.80 -0.22
N LEU A 92 4.32 6.50 0.91
CA LEU A 92 3.24 6.69 1.87
C LEU A 92 2.90 8.16 2.03
N GLU A 93 1.60 8.44 1.95
CA GLU A 93 1.04 9.71 2.42
C GLU A 93 0.91 9.67 3.96
N ASN A 94 0.98 10.84 4.59
CA ASN A 94 0.79 10.95 6.03
C ASN A 94 -0.62 10.43 6.44
N PRO A 95 -0.73 9.58 7.47
CA PRO A 95 -2.00 9.13 7.98
C PRO A 95 -2.81 10.26 8.61
N LYS A 96 -4.06 10.40 8.17
CA LYS A 96 -5.00 11.40 8.70
C LYS A 96 -6.03 10.74 9.59
N CYS A 97 -6.25 11.31 10.76
CA CYS A 97 -7.30 10.87 11.66
C CYS A 97 -8.66 11.19 11.03
N THR A 98 -9.52 10.18 10.99
CA THR A 98 -10.87 10.27 10.41
C THR A 98 -11.96 10.11 11.46
N TYR A 99 -11.62 9.47 12.59
CA TYR A 99 -12.56 9.16 13.66
C TYR A 99 -11.81 8.94 14.98
N VAL A 100 -12.38 9.45 16.08
CA VAL A 100 -11.93 9.19 17.45
C VAL A 100 -13.15 9.02 18.34
N ASN A 101 -13.18 7.97 19.16
CA ASN A 101 -14.19 7.76 20.20
C ASN A 101 -13.58 6.93 21.33
N GLY A 102 -13.93 7.22 22.59
CA GLY A 102 -13.30 6.74 23.83
C GLY A 102 -12.84 5.28 23.80
N GLY A 103 -11.60 5.06 23.37
CA GLY A 103 -10.94 3.76 23.27
C GLY A 103 -10.55 3.30 21.86
N LYS A 104 -10.87 4.06 20.80
CA LYS A 104 -10.44 3.80 19.42
C LYS A 104 -10.27 5.05 18.58
N CYS A 105 -9.30 5.01 17.67
CA CYS A 105 -9.07 6.02 16.64
C CYS A 105 -8.82 5.37 15.27
N HIS A 106 -9.23 6.05 14.20
CA HIS A 106 -9.08 5.57 12.83
C HIS A 106 -8.19 6.52 12.04
N PHE A 107 -7.21 5.96 11.36
CA PHE A 107 -6.32 6.68 10.47
C PHE A 107 -6.47 6.21 9.03
N LYS A 108 -6.49 7.17 8.10
CA LYS A 108 -6.59 6.90 6.68
C LYS A 108 -5.36 7.43 5.96
N PHE A 109 -4.75 6.61 5.12
CA PHE A 109 -3.60 6.99 4.30
C PHE A 109 -3.62 6.28 2.94
N THR A 110 -2.84 6.82 2.01
CA THR A 110 -2.60 6.19 0.70
C THR A 110 -1.21 5.58 0.69
N SER A 111 -1.09 4.34 0.22
CA SER A 111 0.16 3.75 -0.24
C SER A 111 0.19 3.67 -1.77
N LYS A 112 1.29 4.10 -2.38
CA LYS A 112 1.49 4.05 -3.83
C LYS A 112 2.65 3.11 -4.12
N GLY A 113 2.38 1.96 -4.71
CA GLY A 113 3.39 1.02 -5.17
C GLY A 113 3.76 1.25 -6.64
N VAL A 114 5.04 1.08 -6.95
CA VAL A 114 5.63 1.34 -8.26
C VAL A 114 6.45 0.12 -8.68
N SER A 115 6.25 -0.32 -9.93
CA SER A 115 7.13 -1.23 -10.67
C SER A 115 7.08 -0.82 -12.13
N LEU A 116 8.05 -0.01 -12.56
CA LEU A 116 7.95 0.72 -13.83
C LEU A 116 7.65 -0.20 -15.02
N PRO A 117 6.69 0.19 -15.89
CA PRO A 117 5.93 1.45 -15.91
C PRO A 117 4.63 1.42 -15.08
N ALA A 118 4.30 0.31 -14.40
CA ALA A 118 3.06 0.17 -13.65
C ALA A 118 3.12 0.89 -12.29
N GLN A 119 1.98 1.47 -11.91
CA GLN A 119 1.77 2.11 -10.61
C GLN A 119 0.40 1.70 -10.06
N LYS A 120 0.33 1.43 -8.76
CA LYS A 120 -0.91 1.10 -8.06
C LYS A 120 -1.01 1.90 -6.78
N SER A 121 -2.23 2.29 -6.42
CA SER A 121 -2.49 3.07 -5.22
C SER A 121 -3.59 2.41 -4.40
N LEU A 122 -3.29 2.20 -3.12
CA LEU A 122 -4.21 1.65 -2.14
C LEU A 122 -4.48 2.68 -1.07
N VAL A 123 -5.76 2.83 -0.73
CA VAL A 123 -6.22 3.65 0.38
C VAL A 123 -6.58 2.71 1.52
N ALA A 124 -5.85 2.80 2.61
CA ALA A 124 -6.06 2.02 3.81
C ALA A 124 -6.72 2.88 4.89
N GLU A 125 -7.67 2.29 5.61
CA GLU A 125 -8.18 2.80 6.87
C GLU A 125 -7.83 1.81 7.97
N VAL A 126 -7.20 2.31 9.04
CA VAL A 126 -6.62 1.53 10.12
C VAL A 126 -7.21 1.98 11.43
N GLN A 127 -7.75 1.03 12.19
CA GLN A 127 -8.26 1.24 13.54
C GLN A 127 -7.19 0.87 14.57
N VAL A 128 -6.87 1.81 15.45
CA VAL A 128 -6.04 1.60 16.63
C VAL A 128 -6.96 1.63 17.86
N GLN A 129 -6.80 0.66 18.76
CA GLN A 129 -7.47 0.67 20.05
C GLN A 129 -6.52 1.21 21.12
N PHE A 130 -7.06 1.88 22.12
CA PHE A 130 -6.27 2.41 23.23
C PHE A 130 -7.06 2.41 24.53
N LEU A 131 -6.34 2.48 25.65
CA LEU A 131 -6.89 2.60 26.99
C LEU A 131 -6.30 3.82 27.69
N ASP A 132 -7.15 4.69 28.20
CA ASP A 132 -6.73 5.84 29.00
C ASP A 132 -6.60 5.43 30.47
N ILE A 133 -5.43 5.68 31.04
CA ILE A 133 -5.09 5.38 32.43
C ILE A 133 -5.11 6.68 33.22
N TYR A 134 -5.83 6.65 34.34
CA TYR A 134 -6.02 7.79 35.23
C TYR A 134 -5.40 7.51 36.59
N LYS A 135 -4.85 8.55 37.20
CA LYS A 135 -4.42 8.58 38.60
C LYS A 135 -5.41 9.37 39.42
N ILE A 136 -5.51 9.03 40.71
CA ILE A 136 -6.31 9.76 41.68
C ILE A 136 -5.47 10.93 42.21
N ALA A 137 -5.94 12.16 41.99
CA ALA A 137 -5.32 13.36 42.53
C ALA A 137 -5.65 13.53 44.03
N THR A 138 -4.98 14.49 44.67
CA THR A 138 -5.11 14.75 46.13
C THR A 138 -6.50 15.22 46.54
N ASP A 139 -7.29 15.73 45.60
CA ASP A 139 -8.69 16.13 45.75
C ASP A 139 -9.70 14.99 45.49
N GLY A 140 -9.21 13.78 45.16
CA GLY A 140 -10.03 12.64 44.77
C GLY A 140 -10.48 12.64 43.30
N GLY A 141 -10.07 13.64 42.51
CA GLY A 141 -10.35 13.72 41.08
C GLY A 141 -9.53 12.72 40.25
N LEU A 142 -10.07 12.30 39.10
CA LEU A 142 -9.33 11.50 38.12
C LEU A 142 -8.55 12.41 37.19
N VAL A 143 -7.23 12.29 37.21
CA VAL A 143 -6.32 13.01 36.31
C VAL A 143 -5.68 12.01 35.36
N PHE A 144 -5.69 12.31 34.06
CA PHE A 144 -5.06 11.45 33.06
C PHE A 144 -3.57 11.33 33.32
N ASP A 145 -3.07 10.11 33.27
CA ASP A 145 -1.66 9.78 33.45
C ASP A 145 -0.99 9.45 32.12
N ARG A 146 -1.56 8.46 31.43
CA ARG A 146 -1.07 7.96 30.16
C ARG A 146 -2.14 7.21 29.39
N ARG A 147 -1.83 6.90 28.15
CA ARG A 147 -2.60 6.10 27.22
C ARG A 147 -1.76 4.91 26.78
N GLU A 148 -2.35 3.73 26.81
CA GLU A 148 -1.73 2.51 26.28
C GLU A 148 -2.43 2.13 24.97
N PHE A 149 -1.68 2.10 23.87
CA PHE A 149 -2.18 1.65 22.57
C PHE A 149 -2.10 0.12 22.49
N ILE A 150 -3.15 -0.51 21.95
CA ILE A 150 -3.28 -1.97 21.94
C ILE A 150 -2.92 -2.49 20.54
N PRO A 151 -1.78 -3.20 20.38
CA PRO A 151 -1.40 -3.80 19.11
C PRO A 151 -2.15 -5.12 18.83
N PRO A 152 -2.21 -5.57 17.55
CA PRO A 152 -1.87 -4.80 16.34
C PRO A 152 -3.01 -3.85 15.95
N ALA A 153 -2.68 -2.76 15.27
CA ALA A 153 -3.70 -1.95 14.64
C ALA A 153 -4.37 -2.74 13.51
N LYS A 154 -5.69 -2.57 13.35
CA LYS A 154 -6.52 -3.38 12.44
C LYS A 154 -6.80 -2.61 11.17
N ILE A 155 -6.46 -3.17 10.01
CA ILE A 155 -6.92 -2.64 8.72
C ILE A 155 -8.42 -2.93 8.61
N ILE A 156 -9.24 -1.88 8.63
CA ILE A 156 -10.71 -2.00 8.60
C ILE A 156 -11.28 -1.74 7.19
N SER A 157 -10.52 -1.07 6.32
CA SER A 157 -10.87 -0.89 4.92
C SER A 157 -9.60 -0.80 4.08
N LEU A 158 -9.62 -1.45 2.92
CA LEU A 158 -8.58 -1.37 1.90
C LEU A 158 -9.25 -1.19 0.54
N GLN A 159 -8.97 -0.08 -0.13
CA GLN A 159 -9.62 0.28 -1.40
C GLN A 159 -8.60 0.68 -2.45
N TYR A 160 -8.90 0.33 -3.70
CA TYR A 160 -8.16 0.88 -4.83
C TYR A 160 -8.48 2.37 -4.99
N LYS A 161 -7.42 3.17 -5.09
CA LYS A 161 -7.56 4.55 -5.57
C LYS A 161 -7.72 4.46 -7.09
N ARG A 162 -8.96 4.64 -7.57
CA ARG A 162 -9.26 4.74 -9.00
C ARG A 162 -8.59 5.97 -9.61
#